data_AF-R7AIT1-F1
#
_entry.id   AF-R7AIT1-F1
#
_cell.length_a   1.000
_cell.length_b   1.000
_cell.length_c   1.000
_cell.angle_alpha   90.00
_cell.angle_beta   90.00
_cell.angle_gamma   90.00
#
_symmetry.space_group_name_H-M   'P 1'
#
loop_
_entity.id
_entity.type
_entity.pdbx_description
1 polymer ?
#
loop_
_entity_poly.entity_id
_entity_poly.type
_entity_poly.pdbx_seq_one_letter_code
_entity_poly.pdbx_strand_id
1 'polypeptide(L)'
;MDTDTLLRGDLEANDLTNGNLKHMRFYLCPECGNLLLSQENADISCCGRRLSPLEPQKTDPAHLLHAERNDGEWYITTAHCMHREHYISFVALLSGDTLILKKRYPEWTLETRLPYLPQSTLLWYCTQHGLFSQRL
;
A
#
# COMPACT_ATOMS: atom_id res chain seq x y z
N MET A 1 2.52 16.89 -30.71
CA MET A 1 1.69 17.69 -29.80
C MET A 1 0.31 17.69 -30.40
N ASP A 2 -0.55 16.79 -29.93
CA ASP A 2 -1.92 16.67 -30.41
C ASP A 2 -2.78 17.72 -29.72
N THR A 3 -3.24 18.68 -30.51
CA THR A 3 -3.93 19.91 -30.09
C THR A 3 -5.42 19.73 -29.81
N ASP A 4 -5.92 18.49 -29.78
CA ASP A 4 -7.37 18.22 -29.76
C ASP A 4 -7.95 17.95 -28.35
N THR A 5 -7.09 17.71 -27.35
CA THR A 5 -7.52 17.51 -25.95
C THR A 5 -7.63 18.80 -25.14
N LEU A 6 -7.21 19.95 -25.67
CA LEU A 6 -7.31 21.25 -25.00
C LEU A 6 -8.69 21.92 -25.10
N LEU A 7 -9.60 21.40 -25.93
CA LEU A 7 -10.87 22.07 -26.27
C LEU A 7 -12.15 21.37 -25.79
N ARG A 8 -12.04 20.23 -25.09
CA ARG A 8 -13.19 19.63 -24.40
C ARG A 8 -13.07 19.94 -22.92
N GLY A 9 -13.64 21.07 -22.52
CA GLY A 9 -13.81 21.50 -21.13
C GLY A 9 -14.77 20.63 -20.31
N ASP A 10 -14.78 19.32 -20.56
CA ASP A 10 -15.43 18.32 -19.72
C ASP A 10 -14.32 17.63 -18.93
N LEU A 11 -13.72 18.39 -17.99
CA LEU A 11 -13.16 17.78 -16.81
C LEU A 11 -14.36 17.19 -16.09
N GLU A 12 -14.68 15.91 -16.36
CA GLU A 12 -15.49 15.13 -15.45
C GLU A 12 -14.86 15.33 -14.07
N ALA A 13 -15.53 16.15 -13.26
CA ALA A 13 -15.15 16.36 -11.89
C ALA A 13 -15.17 14.98 -11.27
N ASN A 14 -13.98 14.39 -11.08
CA ASN A 14 -13.84 13.19 -10.28
C ASN A 14 -14.61 13.49 -9.00
N ASP A 15 -15.63 12.68 -8.73
CA ASP A 15 -16.40 12.75 -7.49
C ASP A 15 -15.38 12.61 -6.37
N LEU A 16 -14.96 13.75 -5.83
CA LEU A 16 -13.88 13.88 -4.86
C LEU A 16 -14.19 12.88 -3.77
N THR A 17 -13.43 11.78 -3.73
CA THR A 17 -13.64 10.75 -2.72
C THR A 17 -13.43 11.43 -1.38
N ASN A 18 -14.54 11.66 -0.67
CA ASN A 18 -14.66 12.48 0.53
C ASN A 18 -13.60 12.12 1.58
N GLY A 19 -12.38 12.68 1.45
CA GLY A 19 -11.21 12.52 2.33
C GLY A 19 -10.76 11.10 2.72
N ASN A 20 -11.46 10.04 2.29
CA ASN A 20 -11.35 8.73 2.94
C ASN A 20 -10.13 7.94 2.45
N LEU A 21 -9.10 7.88 3.29
CA LEU A 21 -7.85 7.20 2.96
C LEU A 21 -7.99 5.67 2.88
N LYS A 22 -9.10 5.08 3.33
CA LYS A 22 -9.34 3.63 3.19
C LYS A 22 -9.40 3.18 1.73
N HIS A 23 -9.70 4.07 0.79
CA HIS A 23 -9.76 3.76 -0.64
C HIS A 23 -8.48 4.17 -1.39
N MET A 24 -7.40 4.42 -0.66
CA MET A 24 -6.11 4.76 -1.26
C MET A 24 -5.59 3.59 -2.10
N ARG A 25 -5.11 3.94 -3.29
CA ARG A 25 -4.50 3.04 -4.27
C ARG A 25 -2.99 3.11 -4.15
N PHE A 26 -2.35 1.96 -4.21
CA PHE A 26 -0.90 1.81 -4.13
C PHE A 26 -0.38 1.39 -5.50
N TYR A 27 0.70 2.00 -5.96
CA TYR A 27 1.33 1.68 -7.24
C TYR A 27 2.81 1.45 -6.98
N LEU A 28 3.33 0.29 -7.42
CA LEU A 28 4.74 -0.02 -7.26
C LEU A 28 5.39 -0.18 -8.63
N CYS A 29 6.50 0.52 -8.84
CA CYS A 29 7.32 0.30 -10.02
C CYS A 29 8.19 -0.95 -9.83
N PRO A 30 8.08 -1.98 -10.69
CA PRO A 30 8.89 -3.19 -10.57
C PRO A 30 10.37 -2.97 -10.90
N GLU A 31 10.71 -1.91 -11.64
CA GLU A 31 12.11 -1.63 -12.01
C GLU A 31 12.89 -0.91 -10.91
N CYS A 32 12.32 0.14 -10.31
CA CYS A 32 13.02 0.98 -9.34
C CYS A 32 12.51 0.83 -7.90
N GLY A 33 11.44 0.06 -7.68
CA GLY A 33 10.82 -0.13 -6.35
C GLY A 33 10.11 1.13 -5.82
N ASN A 34 9.90 2.15 -6.66
CA ASN A 34 9.21 3.37 -6.27
C ASN A 34 7.76 3.07 -5.92
N LEU A 35 7.31 3.57 -4.76
CA LEU A 35 5.95 3.42 -4.27
C LEU A 35 5.22 4.75 -4.40
N LEU A 36 4.14 4.75 -5.16
CA LEU A 36 3.29 5.89 -5.41
C LEU A 36 1.91 5.62 -4.82
N LEU A 37 1.27 6.67 -4.31
CA LEU A 37 0.00 6.61 -3.62
C LEU A 37 -0.96 7.59 -4.30
N SER A 38 -2.20 7.17 -4.50
CA SER A 38 -3.26 8.04 -5.02
C SER A 38 -4.57 7.75 -4.30
N GLN A 39 -5.34 8.79 -4.00
CA GLN A 39 -6.70 8.62 -3.47
C GLN A 39 -7.66 8.17 -4.58
N GLU A 40 -7.39 8.57 -5.82
CA GLU A 40 -8.26 8.32 -6.97
C GLU A 40 -7.56 7.49 -8.05
N ASN A 41 -8.33 7.05 -9.05
CA ASN A 41 -7.74 6.47 -10.24
C ASN A 41 -6.90 7.56 -10.93
N ALA A 42 -5.63 7.26 -11.15
CA ALA A 42 -4.69 8.18 -11.76
C ALA A 42 -3.81 7.42 -12.76
N ASP A 43 -3.52 8.06 -13.89
CA ASP A 43 -2.60 7.54 -14.89
C ASP A 43 -1.17 7.81 -14.47
N ILE A 44 -0.66 6.91 -13.65
CA ILE A 44 0.69 6.99 -13.09
C ILE A 44 1.66 6.24 -13.99
N SER A 45 2.77 6.90 -14.33
CA SER A 45 3.87 6.29 -15.07
C SER A 45 5.19 6.41 -14.30
N CYS A 46 5.99 5.35 -14.29
CA CYS A 46 7.31 5.32 -13.69
C CYS A 46 8.26 4.50 -14.58
N CYS A 47 9.51 4.93 -14.73
CA CYS A 47 10.50 4.29 -15.63
C CYS A 47 9.99 4.08 -17.07
N GLY A 48 9.17 4.99 -17.59
CA GLY A 48 8.62 4.91 -18.95
C GLY A 48 7.48 3.91 -19.14
N ARG A 49 6.96 3.30 -18.06
CA ARG A 49 5.83 2.36 -18.10
C ARG A 49 4.66 2.89 -17.28
N ARG A 50 3.43 2.64 -17.75
CA ARG A 50 2.21 2.89 -16.97
C ARG A 50 2.10 1.85 -15.86
N LEU A 51 1.84 2.29 -14.65
CA LEU A 51 1.65 1.42 -13.49
C LEU A 51 0.17 1.13 -13.28
N SER A 52 -0.15 -0.11 -12.94
CA SER A 52 -1.48 -0.50 -12.49
C SER A 52 -1.57 -0.42 -10.96
N PRO A 53 -2.74 -0.09 -10.40
CA PRO A 53 -2.94 -0.12 -8.96
C PRO A 53 -2.79 -1.55 -8.44
N LEU A 54 -2.16 -1.70 -7.28
CA LEU A 54 -2.04 -2.94 -6.55
C LEU A 54 -3.37 -3.26 -5.89
N GLU A 55 -3.92 -4.43 -6.21
CA GLU A 55 -5.14 -4.92 -5.58
C GLU A 55 -4.80 -5.80 -4.37
N PRO A 56 -5.34 -5.51 -3.17
CA PRO A 56 -5.14 -6.36 -2.01
C PRO A 56 -5.83 -7.71 -2.23
N GLN A 57 -5.07 -8.79 -2.09
CA GLN A 57 -5.63 -10.14 -2.11
C GLN A 57 -5.91 -10.65 -0.70
N LYS A 58 -6.64 -11.77 -0.61
CA LYS A 58 -6.87 -12.45 0.66
C LYS A 58 -5.54 -13.00 1.20
N THR A 59 -5.32 -12.79 2.49
CA THR A 59 -4.16 -13.31 3.20
C THR A 59 -4.15 -14.83 3.21
N ASP A 60 -3.02 -15.41 2.83
CA ASP A 60 -2.71 -16.83 2.99
C ASP A 60 -1.92 -17.05 4.29
N PRO A 61 -2.03 -18.20 4.97
CA PRO A 61 -1.17 -18.59 6.09
C PRO A 61 0.33 -18.27 5.93
N ALA A 62 0.91 -18.40 4.74
CA ALA A 62 2.33 -18.09 4.52
C ALA A 62 2.66 -16.58 4.60
N HIS A 63 1.65 -15.71 4.43
CA HIS A 63 1.78 -14.24 4.41
C HIS A 63 1.06 -13.57 5.57
N LEU A 64 0.59 -14.34 6.55
CA LEU A 64 -0.14 -13.81 7.69
C LEU A 64 0.78 -12.91 8.54
N LEU A 65 0.32 -11.68 8.76
CA LEU A 65 0.89 -10.80 9.78
C LEU A 65 0.09 -10.98 11.07
N HIS A 66 0.78 -11.33 12.14
CA HIS A 66 0.19 -11.32 13.47
C HIS A 66 0.25 -9.91 14.02
N ALA A 67 -0.90 -9.35 14.35
CA ALA A 67 -1.01 -8.04 14.98
C ALA A 67 -1.61 -8.23 16.38
N GLU A 68 -0.85 -7.85 17.40
CA GLU A 68 -1.27 -7.88 18.80
C GLU A 68 -1.20 -6.49 19.42
N ARG A 69 -2.04 -6.21 20.41
CA ARG A 69 -1.95 -4.96 21.16
C ARG A 69 -0.92 -5.14 22.26
N ASN A 70 0.12 -4.32 22.23
CA ASN A 70 1.16 -4.31 23.25
C ASN A 70 1.51 -2.85 23.58
N ASP A 71 1.44 -2.50 24.87
CA ASP A 71 1.83 -1.17 25.37
C ASP A 71 1.16 0.01 24.63
N GLY A 72 -0.14 -0.13 24.35
CA GLY A 72 -0.92 0.90 23.66
C GLY A 72 -0.69 1.00 22.16
N GLU A 73 0.13 0.13 21.57
CA GLU A 73 0.46 0.10 20.15
C GLU A 73 0.10 -1.25 19.51
N TRP A 74 0.02 -1.28 18.19
CA TRP A 74 0.01 -2.50 17.41
C TRP A 74 1.43 -3.03 17.27
N TYR A 75 1.69 -4.20 17.84
CA TYR A 75 2.91 -4.96 17.59
C TYR A 75 2.63 -6.00 16.50
N ILE A 76 3.39 -5.90 15.40
CA ILE A 76 3.19 -6.69 14.21
C ILE A 76 4.41 -7.55 13.97
N THR A 77 4.18 -8.85 13.85
CA THR A 77 5.20 -9.88 13.60
C THR A 77 4.78 -10.78 12.44
N THR A 78 5.77 -11.45 11.84
CA THR A 78 5.51 -12.44 10.80
C THR A 78 6.62 -13.47 10.74
N ALA A 79 6.24 -14.67 10.32
CA ALA A 79 7.18 -15.72 9.94
C ALA A 79 7.61 -15.62 8.46
N HIS A 80 7.12 -14.61 7.71
CA HIS A 80 7.45 -14.42 6.31
C HIS A 80 8.97 -14.22 6.13
N CYS A 81 9.55 -14.88 5.12
CA CYS A 81 10.97 -14.74 4.83
C CYS A 81 11.34 -13.32 4.38
N MET A 82 12.52 -12.86 4.80
CA MET A 82 13.04 -11.52 4.50
C MET A 82 14.37 -11.61 3.76
N HIS A 83 14.42 -12.38 2.68
CA HIS A 83 15.61 -12.48 1.83
C HIS A 83 15.62 -11.38 0.78
N ARG A 84 16.80 -11.06 0.24
CA ARG A 84 16.99 -10.01 -0.78
C ARG A 84 16.04 -10.13 -1.98
N GLU A 85 15.72 -11.34 -2.40
CA GLU A 85 14.84 -11.63 -3.54
C GLU A 85 13.35 -11.73 -3.14
N HIS A 86 13.08 -12.01 -1.86
CA HIS A 86 11.74 -12.28 -1.35
C HIS A 86 11.59 -11.72 0.06
N TYR A 87 10.97 -10.55 0.14
CA TYR A 87 10.73 -9.84 1.39
C TYR A 87 9.46 -9.00 1.30
N ILE A 88 8.99 -8.52 2.45
CA ILE A 88 7.93 -7.53 2.50
C ILE A 88 8.57 -6.15 2.31
N SER A 89 8.14 -5.40 1.29
CA SER A 89 8.71 -4.09 0.93
C SER A 89 8.20 -2.96 1.81
N PHE A 90 6.93 -3.03 2.23
CA PHE A 90 6.34 -2.05 3.12
C PHE A 90 5.16 -2.65 3.89
N VAL A 91 4.88 -2.00 5.02
CA VAL A 91 3.68 -2.21 5.82
C VAL A 91 2.98 -0.87 5.96
N ALA A 92 1.67 -0.86 5.77
CA ALA A 92 0.82 0.33 5.84
C ALA A 92 -0.36 0.09 6.78
N LEU A 93 -0.73 1.10 7.57
CA LEU A 93 -1.94 1.11 8.38
C LEU A 93 -2.84 2.23 7.90
N LEU A 94 -4.04 1.87 7.46
CA LEU A 94 -5.05 2.80 6.94
C LEU A 94 -6.21 2.95 7.92
N SER A 95 -6.55 4.18 8.26
CA SER A 95 -7.81 4.58 8.88
C SER A 95 -8.63 5.41 7.88
N GLY A 96 -9.77 5.95 8.31
CA GLY A 96 -10.58 6.85 7.48
C GLY A 96 -9.80 8.09 7.03
N ASP A 97 -8.92 8.59 7.87
CA ASP A 97 -8.22 9.88 7.71
C ASP A 97 -6.69 9.76 7.77
N THR A 98 -6.17 8.60 8.17
CA THR A 98 -4.76 8.41 8.51
C THR A 98 -4.15 7.29 7.70
N LEU A 99 -3.01 7.56 7.04
CA LEU A 99 -2.12 6.54 6.50
C LEU A 99 -0.81 6.58 7.29
N ILE A 100 -0.38 5.41 7.77
CA ILE A 100 0.95 5.22 8.33
C ILE A 100 1.68 4.20 7.47
N LEU A 101 2.78 4.61 6.84
CA LEU A 101 3.57 3.76 5.96
C LEU A 101 4.96 3.56 6.56
N LYS A 102 5.38 2.30 6.69
CA LYS A 102 6.75 1.92 7.04
C LYS A 102 7.38 1.07 5.96
N LYS A 103 8.40 1.61 5.29
CA LYS A 103 9.25 0.87 4.37
C LYS A 103 10.07 -0.19 5.12
N ARG A 104 10.31 -1.29 4.45
CA ARG A 104 11.08 -2.43 4.93
C ARG A 104 12.16 -2.73 3.93
N TYR A 105 13.26 -3.20 4.47
CA TYR A 105 14.42 -3.59 3.69
C TYR A 105 14.64 -5.09 3.87
N PRO A 106 15.23 -5.76 2.87
CA PRO A 106 15.58 -7.16 3.01
C PRO A 106 16.58 -7.36 4.15
N GLU A 107 16.68 -8.61 4.61
CA GLU A 107 17.62 -9.09 5.64
C GLU A 107 17.32 -8.62 7.07
N TRP A 108 16.30 -7.80 7.28
CA TRP A 108 15.86 -7.38 8.61
C TRP A 108 14.66 -8.21 9.04
N THR A 109 14.67 -8.69 10.28
CA THR A 109 13.50 -9.33 10.89
C THR A 109 12.32 -8.35 10.84
N LEU A 110 11.19 -8.82 10.32
CA LEU A 110 10.01 -7.98 10.20
C LEU A 110 9.24 -7.96 11.52
N GLU A 111 9.71 -7.09 12.42
CA GLU A 111 9.01 -6.69 13.63
C GLU A 111 8.72 -5.20 13.54
N THR A 112 7.46 -4.82 13.77
CA THR A 112 7.11 -3.41 13.76
C THR A 112 6.04 -3.04 14.74
N ARG A 113 6.25 -1.86 15.32
CA ARG A 113 5.25 -1.16 16.12
C ARG A 113 4.56 -0.12 15.24
N LEU A 114 3.24 -0.09 15.25
CA LEU A 114 2.42 0.95 14.65
C LEU A 114 1.51 1.51 15.74
N PRO A 115 1.18 2.81 15.73
CA PRO A 115 0.29 3.34 16.74
C PRO A 115 -1.08 2.68 16.63
N TYR A 116 -1.77 2.58 17.77
CA TYR A 116 -3.11 2.03 17.81
C TYR A 116 -4.10 2.96 17.10
N LEU A 117 -4.67 2.47 16.00
CA LEU A 117 -5.76 3.12 15.28
C LEU A 117 -6.98 2.18 15.28
N PRO A 118 -8.13 2.60 15.85
CA PRO A 118 -9.33 1.77 15.84
C PRO A 118 -9.91 1.64 14.43
N GLN A 119 -10.49 0.48 14.11
CA GLN A 119 -11.13 0.19 12.81
C GLN A 119 -10.22 0.47 11.61
N SER A 120 -8.95 0.12 11.76
CA SER A 120 -7.92 0.32 10.76
C SER A 120 -7.74 -0.95 9.90
N THR A 121 -7.10 -0.78 8.75
CA THR A 121 -6.74 -1.86 7.85
C THR A 121 -5.23 -1.89 7.73
N LEU A 122 -4.65 -3.02 8.11
CA LEU A 122 -3.26 -3.34 7.90
C LEU A 122 -3.07 -3.84 6.47
N LEU A 123 -2.10 -3.29 5.76
CA LEU A 123 -1.69 -3.70 4.42
C LEU A 123 -0.20 -3.96 4.38
N TRP A 124 0.22 -4.90 3.57
CA TRP A 124 1.63 -5.17 3.35
C TRP A 124 1.87 -5.74 1.97
N TYR A 125 3.01 -5.41 1.39
CA TYR A 125 3.37 -5.84 0.04
C TYR A 125 4.57 -6.77 0.08
N CYS A 126 4.38 -7.98 -0.41
CA CYS A 126 5.43 -8.94 -0.67
C CYS A 126 5.95 -8.77 -2.11
N THR A 127 7.28 -8.73 -2.28
CA THR A 127 7.90 -8.51 -3.60
C THR A 127 7.54 -9.57 -4.64
N GLN A 128 7.23 -10.80 -4.22
CA GLN A 128 6.89 -11.90 -5.11
C GLN A 128 5.39 -12.20 -5.17
N HIS A 129 4.70 -12.03 -4.04
CA HIS A 129 3.31 -12.49 -3.91
C HIS A 129 2.29 -11.37 -4.04
N GLY A 130 2.70 -10.09 -4.01
CA GLY A 130 1.80 -8.95 -4.19
C GLY A 130 1.33 -8.32 -2.88
N LEU A 131 0.19 -7.61 -2.96
CA LEU A 131 -0.38 -6.85 -1.84
C LEU A 131 -1.39 -7.70 -1.06
N PHE A 132 -1.31 -7.65 0.26
CA PHE A 132 -2.23 -8.30 1.19
C PHE A 132 -2.87 -7.29 2.12
N SER A 133 -4.02 -7.64 2.69
CA SER A 133 -4.71 -6.79 3.67
C SER A 133 -5.41 -7.59 4.76
N GLN A 134 -5.48 -7.00 5.95
CA GLN A 134 -6.21 -7.52 7.09
C GLN A 134 -6.83 -6.37 7.88
N ARG A 135 -8.07 -6.55 8.34
CA ARG A 135 -8.73 -5.58 9.22
C ARG A 135 -8.27 -5.81 10.66
N LEU A 136 -7.95 -4.72 11.37
CA LEU A 136 -7.55 -4.70 12.77
C LEU A 136 -8.62 -4.03 13.65
#